data_AF-A0AAU3FS16-F1
#
_entry.id   AF-A0AAU3FS16-F1
#
_cell.length_a   1.000
_cell.length_b   1.000
_cell.length_c   1.000
_cell.angle_alpha   90.00
_cell.angle_beta   90.00
_cell.angle_gamma   90.00
#
_symmetry.space_group_name_H-M   'P 1'
#
loop_
_entity.id
_entity.type
_entity.pdbx_description
1 polymer ?
#
loop_
_entity_poly.entity_id
_entity_poly.type
_entity_poly.pdbx_seq_one_letter_code
_entity_poly.pdbx_strand_id
1 'polypeptide(L)'
;MRTTRFLALAATGVLATTGVAACGGAEKEGAAGDGGPITVKATDTACEVGRTDLPAGQTSFKVTNSGAKVTEFYVYAAGDRVMGEVENIAPGLSRELRVELPAGTYETACKPGMIGKGIRGALKVSGTAATVAPDAALAEATASYQRYVNSQTAALLTKTEEFVVAVKAGDVAKAKALYPVARTYWERIEPVAESFGDLDPKIDGREEVIEEGMEFTGFHRIEKDLWTSGDISKDGPIADQLLVDVKAIVAKANAEKLTPLQLANGAKALLDEVASGKITGEEERYSHTDLWDFNANLEGSKAAIASLRPALEQRSPELVAQLDKEFANVETALGKHRDGDGWKLHTALSKADLKELSDSINALAEPISKVAAVVAR
;
A
#
# COMPACT_ATOMS: atom_id res chain seq x y z
N MET A 1 -49.54 -45.75 -7.38
CA MET A 1 -49.20 -46.85 -6.46
C MET A 1 -48.70 -46.24 -5.15
N ARG A 2 -49.38 -46.62 -4.04
CA ARG A 2 -49.06 -46.42 -2.62
C ARG A 2 -48.88 -44.99 -2.08
N THR A 3 -50.04 -44.40 -1.77
CA THR A 3 -50.36 -43.65 -0.54
C THR A 3 -49.92 -44.36 0.75
N THR A 4 -49.49 -43.61 1.78
CA THR A 4 -50.13 -43.62 3.12
C THR A 4 -49.66 -42.48 4.05
N ARG A 5 -50.60 -42.01 4.89
CA ARG A 5 -50.58 -40.94 5.88
C ARG A 5 -50.28 -41.46 7.31
N PHE A 6 -50.18 -40.49 8.25
CA PHE A 6 -50.33 -40.54 9.73
C PHE A 6 -49.04 -40.89 10.51
N LEU A 7 -48.71 -40.32 11.68
CA LEU A 7 -49.50 -39.83 12.82
C LEU A 7 -48.88 -38.59 13.49
N ALA A 8 -49.75 -37.84 14.17
CA ALA A 8 -49.42 -36.85 15.19
C ALA A 8 -49.06 -37.50 16.54
N LEU A 9 -48.22 -36.83 17.35
CA LEU A 9 -48.19 -36.98 18.80
C LEU A 9 -47.86 -35.63 19.45
N ALA A 10 -48.84 -35.12 20.19
CA ALA A 10 -48.70 -34.05 21.16
C ALA A 10 -48.18 -34.63 22.48
N ALA A 11 -47.28 -33.92 23.16
CA ALA A 11 -46.99 -34.16 24.57
C ALA A 11 -46.75 -32.82 25.26
N THR A 12 -47.76 -32.41 26.03
CA THR A 12 -47.78 -31.30 26.96
C THR A 12 -47.07 -31.72 28.24
N GLY A 13 -46.10 -30.93 28.72
CA GLY A 13 -45.44 -31.12 30.01
C GLY A 13 -45.26 -29.77 30.71
N VAL A 14 -46.09 -29.52 31.73
CA VAL A 14 -46.02 -28.40 32.68
C VAL A 14 -45.30 -28.88 33.95
N LEU A 15 -44.80 -27.93 34.77
CA LEU A 15 -44.14 -28.00 36.09
C LEU A 15 -42.61 -27.79 36.00
N ALA A 16 -41.95 -26.97 36.81
CA ALA A 16 -42.36 -26.08 37.90
C ALA A 16 -41.29 -24.99 38.10
N THR A 17 -41.75 -23.84 38.58
CA THR A 17 -40.96 -22.69 39.02
C THR A 17 -40.13 -22.99 40.26
N THR A 18 -38.83 -22.69 40.22
CA THR A 18 -38.04 -22.39 41.43
C THR A 18 -37.39 -21.02 41.25
N GLY A 19 -37.91 -20.04 41.97
CA GLY A 19 -37.28 -18.74 42.13
C GLY A 19 -36.14 -18.83 43.12
N VAL A 20 -34.99 -18.27 42.74
CA VAL A 20 -33.97 -17.82 43.69
C VAL A 20 -33.74 -16.35 43.39
N ALA A 21 -34.29 -15.50 44.26
CA ALA A 21 -33.90 -14.11 44.36
C ALA A 21 -32.57 -14.04 45.11
N ALA A 22 -31.53 -13.52 44.46
CA ALA A 22 -30.33 -13.05 45.12
C ALA A 22 -30.06 -11.62 44.66
N CYS A 23 -29.99 -10.72 45.64
CA CYS A 23 -29.82 -9.28 45.48
C CYS A 23 -28.40 -8.91 45.06
N GLY A 24 -28.31 -7.85 44.25
CA GLY A 24 -27.51 -6.68 44.63
C GLY A 24 -26.00 -6.76 44.44
N GLY A 25 -25.57 -6.62 43.19
CA GLY A 25 -24.24 -6.15 42.83
C GLY A 25 -24.34 -5.44 41.49
N ALA A 26 -24.77 -4.18 41.50
CA ALA A 26 -24.73 -3.32 40.32
C ALA A 26 -23.27 -2.99 40.02
N GLU A 27 -22.58 -3.91 39.35
CA GLU A 27 -21.41 -3.56 38.57
C GLU A 27 -21.91 -2.65 37.45
N LYS A 28 -21.46 -1.39 37.49
CA LYS A 28 -21.57 -0.51 36.33
C LYS A 28 -20.78 -1.19 35.22
N GLU A 29 -21.49 -1.89 34.34
CA GLU A 29 -21.02 -2.15 32.99
C GLU A 29 -20.63 -0.81 32.39
N GLY A 30 -19.33 -0.54 32.38
CA GLY A 30 -18.78 0.51 31.55
C GLY A 30 -19.21 0.22 30.13
N ALA A 31 -19.92 1.16 29.52
CA ALA A 31 -20.36 1.04 28.14
C ALA A 31 -19.17 0.62 27.27
N ALA A 32 -19.24 -0.60 26.73
CA ALA A 32 -18.37 -1.02 25.65
C ALA A 32 -18.55 -0.02 24.51
N GLY A 33 -17.51 0.76 24.20
CA GLY A 33 -17.48 1.56 22.99
C GLY A 33 -17.69 0.62 21.81
N ASP A 34 -18.61 0.98 20.92
CA ASP A 34 -18.98 0.28 19.68
C ASP A 34 -17.73 -0.22 18.92
N GLY A 35 -17.32 -1.47 19.19
CA GLY A 35 -15.91 -1.91 19.22
C GLY A 35 -15.47 -2.81 18.07
N GLY A 36 -16.10 -2.68 16.90
CA GLY A 36 -15.71 -3.37 15.67
C GLY A 36 -15.10 -2.43 14.63
N PRO A 37 -14.50 -2.98 13.54
CA PRO A 37 -14.07 -2.17 12.42
C PRO A 37 -15.26 -1.45 11.78
N ILE A 38 -15.05 -0.20 11.34
CA ILE A 38 -16.03 0.60 10.63
C ILE A 38 -16.32 -0.07 9.29
N THR A 39 -17.58 -0.40 9.02
CA THR A 39 -17.94 -1.02 7.75
C THR A 39 -17.83 0.00 6.62
N VAL A 40 -17.18 -0.41 5.53
CA VAL A 40 -17.17 0.32 4.26
C VAL A 40 -17.72 -0.61 3.19
N LYS A 41 -18.78 -0.18 2.52
CA LYS A 41 -19.34 -0.88 1.36
C LYS A 41 -18.98 -0.10 0.11
N ALA A 42 -18.02 -0.63 -0.64
CA ALA A 42 -17.58 -0.09 -1.92
C ALA A 42 -18.42 -0.69 -3.05
N THR A 43 -18.88 0.14 -3.98
CA THR A 43 -19.52 -0.27 -5.24
C THR A 43 -18.92 0.56 -6.36
N ASP A 44 -19.29 0.25 -7.61
CA ASP A 44 -18.79 1.00 -8.78
C ASP A 44 -19.19 2.50 -8.77
N THR A 45 -20.16 2.91 -7.95
CA THR A 45 -20.71 4.28 -7.94
C THR A 45 -20.92 4.89 -6.55
N ALA A 46 -20.70 4.12 -5.47
CA ALA A 46 -20.83 4.59 -4.10
C ALA A 46 -19.74 4.03 -3.18
N CYS A 47 -19.30 4.84 -2.22
CA CYS A 47 -18.42 4.47 -1.11
C CYS A 47 -19.16 4.73 0.21
N GLU A 48 -19.90 3.75 0.71
CA GLU A 48 -20.73 3.89 1.90
C GLU A 48 -19.89 3.60 3.17
N VAL A 49 -19.47 4.64 3.89
CA VAL A 49 -18.74 4.52 5.17
C VAL A 49 -19.72 4.58 6.34
N GLY A 50 -19.75 3.52 7.16
CA GLY A 50 -20.76 3.35 8.21
C GLY A 50 -20.68 4.36 9.37
N ARG A 51 -19.52 4.98 9.59
CA ARG A 51 -19.33 6.03 10.59
C ARG A 51 -18.26 7.02 10.11
N THR A 52 -18.61 8.31 10.08
CA THR A 52 -17.75 9.39 9.58
C THR A 52 -17.32 10.41 10.64
N ASP A 53 -17.81 10.29 11.87
CA ASP A 53 -17.34 11.04 13.04
C ASP A 53 -16.64 10.09 14.00
N LEU A 54 -15.33 10.26 14.18
CA LEU A 54 -14.47 9.36 14.92
C LEU A 54 -13.74 10.07 16.07
N PRO A 55 -13.42 9.36 17.16
CA PRO A 55 -12.40 9.82 18.10
C PRO A 55 -11.01 9.74 17.46
N ALA A 56 -10.11 10.62 17.86
CA ALA A 56 -8.70 10.54 17.49
C ALA A 56 -8.06 9.25 18.02
N GLY A 57 -7.11 8.70 17.27
CA GLY A 57 -6.38 7.47 17.58
C GLY A 57 -6.49 6.41 16.48
N GLN A 58 -6.26 5.16 16.85
CA GLN A 58 -6.34 4.04 15.92
C GLN A 58 -7.80 3.76 15.51
N THR A 59 -7.99 3.58 14.21
CA THR A 59 -9.26 3.23 13.59
C THR A 59 -9.05 2.06 12.64
N SER A 60 -10.02 1.16 12.58
CA SER A 60 -10.07 0.11 11.58
C SER A 60 -11.28 0.27 10.67
N PHE A 61 -11.08 0.05 9.37
CA PHE A 61 -12.12 0.00 8.34
C PHE A 61 -12.18 -1.41 7.76
N LYS A 62 -13.35 -2.03 7.75
CA LYS A 62 -13.61 -3.28 7.02
C LYS A 62 -14.29 -2.95 5.70
N VAL A 63 -13.51 -3.00 4.64
CA VAL A 63 -13.93 -2.67 3.28
C VAL A 63 -14.43 -3.92 2.59
N THR A 64 -15.64 -3.88 2.05
CA THR A 64 -16.21 -4.95 1.24
C THR A 64 -16.52 -4.40 -0.15
N ASN A 65 -15.93 -5.02 -1.17
CA ASN A 65 -16.24 -4.69 -2.55
C ASN A 65 -17.51 -5.42 -3.00
N SER A 66 -18.59 -4.65 -3.14
CA SER A 66 -19.89 -5.10 -3.65
C SER A 66 -20.14 -4.64 -5.10
N GLY A 67 -19.13 -4.07 -5.76
CA GLY A 67 -19.14 -3.68 -7.18
C GLY A 67 -18.70 -4.80 -8.12
N ALA A 68 -18.58 -4.47 -9.40
CA ALA A 68 -18.12 -5.39 -10.44
C ALA A 68 -16.65 -5.18 -10.81
N LYS A 69 -16.06 -4.03 -10.45
CA LYS A 69 -14.64 -3.72 -10.69
C LYS A 69 -13.80 -4.05 -9.47
N VAL A 70 -12.51 -4.34 -9.67
CA VAL A 70 -11.52 -4.25 -8.57
C VAL A 70 -11.54 -2.82 -8.02
N THR A 71 -11.43 -2.65 -6.70
CA THR A 71 -11.42 -1.33 -6.06
C THR A 71 -10.32 -1.26 -5.02
N GLU A 72 -9.93 -0.04 -4.68
CA GLU A 72 -9.15 0.29 -3.48
C GLU A 72 -10.01 1.06 -2.48
N PHE A 73 -9.47 1.21 -1.27
CA PHE A 73 -9.97 2.15 -0.27
C PHE A 73 -8.84 2.93 0.38
N TYR A 74 -8.99 4.25 0.43
CA TYR A 74 -8.01 5.19 0.97
C TYR A 74 -8.59 6.02 2.11
N VAL A 75 -7.72 6.45 3.01
CA VAL A 75 -7.96 7.57 3.94
C VAL A 75 -6.95 8.67 3.64
N TYR A 76 -7.43 9.83 3.22
CA TYR A 76 -6.64 11.01 2.90
C TYR A 76 -6.71 12.06 4.00
N ALA A 77 -5.58 12.69 4.32
CA ALA A 77 -5.50 13.97 5.00
C ALA A 77 -5.48 15.12 3.96
N ALA A 78 -5.36 16.36 4.45
CA ALA A 78 -5.29 17.54 3.59
C ALA A 78 -4.18 17.45 2.53
N GLY A 79 -4.50 17.87 1.29
CA GLY A 79 -3.56 17.88 0.18
C GLY A 79 -3.29 16.50 -0.43
N ASP A 80 -4.28 15.60 -0.44
CA ASP A 80 -4.19 14.23 -0.97
C ASP A 80 -3.11 13.37 -0.31
N ARG A 81 -2.70 13.73 0.91
CA ARG A 81 -1.78 12.92 1.70
C ARG A 81 -2.46 11.63 2.16
N VAL A 82 -1.95 10.48 1.74
CA VAL A 82 -2.42 9.16 2.19
C VAL A 82 -2.06 8.91 3.66
N MET A 83 -3.05 8.59 4.48
CA MET A 83 -2.88 8.12 5.86
C MET A 83 -2.82 6.59 5.94
N GLY A 84 -3.37 5.92 4.93
CA GLY A 84 -3.30 4.49 4.71
C GLY A 84 -4.33 4.05 3.69
N GLU A 85 -4.09 2.88 3.14
CA GLU A 85 -4.89 2.34 2.06
C GLU A 85 -4.88 0.82 2.05
N VAL A 86 -5.85 0.27 1.33
CA VAL A 86 -5.86 -1.14 0.97
C VAL A 86 -6.34 -1.30 -0.46
N GLU A 87 -5.52 -2.00 -1.22
CA GLU A 87 -5.66 -2.08 -2.66
C GLU A 87 -6.19 -3.43 -3.13
N ASN A 88 -6.44 -3.53 -4.44
CA ASN A 88 -6.71 -4.77 -5.14
C ASN A 88 -7.85 -5.61 -4.51
N ILE A 89 -8.89 -4.93 -4.02
CA ILE A 89 -10.06 -5.59 -3.44
C ILE A 89 -10.95 -6.08 -4.59
N ALA A 90 -10.78 -7.34 -4.98
CA ALA A 90 -11.59 -7.94 -6.05
C ALA A 90 -13.10 -8.02 -5.67
N PRO A 91 -14.00 -8.06 -6.67
CA PRO A 91 -15.44 -8.19 -6.43
C PRO A 91 -15.80 -9.33 -5.47
N GLY A 92 -16.64 -9.02 -4.49
CA GLY A 92 -17.09 -9.97 -3.46
C GLY A 92 -16.11 -10.21 -2.32
N LEU A 93 -14.90 -9.63 -2.35
CA LEU A 93 -13.93 -9.75 -1.28
C LEU A 93 -14.04 -8.64 -0.25
N SER A 94 -13.52 -8.92 0.95
CA SER A 94 -13.31 -7.94 1.99
C SER A 94 -11.83 -7.84 2.37
N ARG A 95 -11.43 -6.64 2.77
CA ARG A 95 -10.13 -6.32 3.34
C ARG A 95 -10.29 -5.39 4.54
N GLU A 96 -9.29 -5.36 5.41
CA GLU A 96 -9.28 -4.49 6.58
C GLU A 96 -8.11 -3.50 6.47
N LEU A 97 -8.38 -2.22 6.69
CA LEU A 97 -7.39 -1.16 6.78
C LEU A 97 -7.34 -0.65 8.22
N ARG A 98 -6.15 -0.64 8.83
CA ARG A 98 -5.91 -0.01 10.14
C ARG A 98 -5.08 1.25 9.97
N VAL A 99 -5.55 2.36 10.52
CA VAL A 99 -4.88 3.67 10.45
C VAL A 99 -4.86 4.35 11.81
N GLU A 100 -3.86 5.19 12.05
CA GLU A 100 -3.83 6.09 13.20
C GLU A 100 -4.12 7.53 12.73
N LEU A 101 -5.19 8.11 13.27
CA LEU A 101 -5.69 9.42 12.85
C LEU A 101 -5.68 10.40 14.03
N PRO A 102 -4.81 11.42 14.01
CA PRO A 102 -4.96 12.59 14.89
C PRO A 102 -6.31 13.30 14.68
N ALA A 103 -6.68 14.21 15.58
CA ALA A 103 -7.83 15.07 15.35
C ALA A 103 -7.61 15.94 14.11
N GLY A 104 -8.63 16.00 13.25
CA GLY A 104 -8.53 16.67 11.96
C GLY A 104 -9.69 16.36 11.04
N THR A 105 -9.57 16.87 9.82
CA THR A 105 -10.49 16.59 8.71
C THR A 105 -9.76 15.73 7.69
N TYR A 106 -10.44 14.68 7.26
CA TYR A 106 -9.95 13.65 6.36
C TYR A 106 -11.01 13.39 5.28
N GLU A 107 -10.61 12.67 4.24
CA GLU A 107 -11.51 12.12 3.24
C GLU A 107 -11.28 10.61 3.14
N THR A 108 -12.35 9.84 3.03
CA THR A 108 -12.28 8.44 2.59
C THR A 108 -12.53 8.37 1.10
N ALA A 109 -11.90 7.45 0.38
CA ALA A 109 -12.21 7.24 -1.03
C ALA A 109 -12.27 5.75 -1.36
N CYS A 110 -13.29 5.33 -2.11
CA CYS A 110 -13.26 4.07 -2.84
C CYS A 110 -12.89 4.36 -4.30
N LYS A 111 -11.95 3.63 -4.91
CA LYS A 111 -11.54 3.83 -6.31
C LYS A 111 -11.90 2.62 -7.20
N PRO A 112 -13.14 2.52 -7.71
CA PRO A 112 -13.52 1.44 -8.61
C PRO A 112 -12.76 1.51 -9.94
N GLY A 113 -12.04 0.43 -10.27
CA GLY A 113 -11.17 0.37 -11.43
C GLY A 113 -9.78 0.98 -11.20
N MET A 114 -9.43 1.37 -9.96
CA MET A 114 -8.07 1.78 -9.58
C MET A 114 -7.58 3.02 -10.34
N ILE A 115 -8.51 3.91 -10.74
CA ILE A 115 -8.22 5.10 -11.53
C ILE A 115 -8.89 6.35 -10.95
N GLY A 116 -8.18 7.48 -11.07
CA GLY A 116 -8.65 8.81 -10.67
C GLY A 116 -8.86 8.97 -9.16
N LYS A 117 -9.59 10.03 -8.78
CA LYS A 117 -9.77 10.44 -7.38
C LYS A 117 -10.71 9.57 -6.54
N GLY A 118 -11.41 8.63 -7.18
CA GLY A 118 -12.42 7.78 -6.56
C GLY A 118 -13.67 8.52 -6.09
N ILE A 119 -14.56 7.76 -5.46
CA ILE A 119 -15.78 8.26 -4.81
C ILE A 119 -15.40 8.68 -3.39
N ARG A 120 -15.32 9.99 -3.16
CA ARG A 120 -14.86 10.57 -1.89
C ARG A 120 -16.00 10.89 -0.93
N GLY A 121 -15.70 10.81 0.36
CA GLY A 121 -16.59 11.19 1.46
C GLY A 121 -15.82 11.81 2.61
N ALA A 122 -16.43 12.77 3.31
CA ALA A 122 -15.80 13.44 4.44
C ALA A 122 -15.69 12.51 5.66
N LEU A 123 -14.57 12.60 6.36
CA LEU A 123 -14.29 11.92 7.61
C LEU A 123 -13.76 12.93 8.64
N LYS A 124 -14.44 13.04 9.78
CA LYS A 124 -14.07 13.94 10.86
C LYS A 124 -13.52 13.15 12.03
N VAL A 125 -12.36 13.56 12.51
CA VAL A 125 -11.71 12.96 13.67
C VAL A 125 -11.55 14.02 14.74
N SER A 126 -11.98 13.72 15.97
CA SER A 126 -12.08 14.71 17.05
C SER A 126 -11.59 14.18 18.39
N GLY A 127 -11.33 15.10 19.32
CA GLY A 127 -10.81 14.76 20.65
C GLY A 127 -9.30 14.52 20.64
N THR A 128 -8.80 13.88 21.69
CA THR A 128 -7.39 13.53 21.83
C THR A 128 -7.28 12.02 21.82
N ALA A 129 -6.31 11.49 21.08
CA ALA A 129 -6.04 10.06 21.10
C ALA A 129 -5.78 9.61 22.54
N ALA A 130 -6.30 8.45 22.92
CA ALA A 130 -6.02 7.85 24.21
C ALA A 130 -4.50 7.73 24.35
N THR A 131 -3.96 8.17 25.50
CA THR A 131 -2.53 8.04 25.76
C THR A 131 -2.20 6.57 25.96
N VAL A 132 -1.62 5.95 24.93
CA VAL A 132 -0.99 4.64 25.05
C VAL A 132 0.41 4.85 25.61
N ALA A 133 0.90 3.92 26.44
CA ALA A 133 2.28 3.96 26.88
C ALA A 133 3.20 4.00 25.65
N PRO A 134 4.20 4.90 25.59
CA PRO A 134 5.10 4.96 24.45
C PRO A 134 5.77 3.61 24.22
N ASP A 135 5.54 3.02 23.05
CA ASP A 135 6.28 1.83 22.65
C ASP A 135 7.62 2.29 22.06
N ALA A 136 8.68 2.10 22.85
CA ALA A 136 10.02 2.51 22.46
C ALA A 136 10.52 1.76 21.19
N ALA A 137 10.08 0.52 20.98
CA ALA A 137 10.45 -0.25 19.79
C ALA A 137 9.77 0.31 18.54
N LEU A 138 8.50 0.70 18.62
CA LEU A 138 7.80 1.34 17.51
C LEU A 138 8.28 2.77 17.24
N ALA A 139 8.66 3.52 18.28
CA ALA A 139 9.29 4.82 18.13
C ALA A 139 10.66 4.71 17.43
N GLU A 140 11.50 3.75 17.82
CA GLU A 140 12.77 3.50 17.13
C GLU A 140 12.55 2.97 15.70
N ALA A 141 11.52 2.15 15.48
CA ALA A 141 11.18 1.65 14.14
C ALA A 141 10.93 2.79 13.15
N THR A 142 10.08 3.75 13.53
CA THR A 142 9.78 4.92 12.68
C THR A 142 11.00 5.81 12.48
N ALA A 143 11.81 6.04 13.53
CA ALA A 143 13.05 6.80 13.41
C ALA A 143 14.08 6.11 12.50
N SER A 144 14.20 4.78 12.60
CA SER A 144 15.09 3.98 11.76
C SER A 144 14.65 3.99 10.30
N TYR A 145 13.37 3.81 10.04
CA TYR A 145 12.86 3.86 8.69
C TYR A 145 12.93 5.26 8.08
N GLN A 146 12.76 6.32 8.88
CA GLN A 146 13.00 7.69 8.40
C GLN A 146 14.45 7.89 7.96
N ARG A 147 15.45 7.31 8.66
CA ARG A 147 16.85 7.33 8.20
C ARG A 147 17.03 6.59 6.88
N TYR A 148 16.33 5.47 6.70
CA TYR A 148 16.31 4.75 5.43
C TYR A 148 15.73 5.63 4.30
N VAL A 149 14.54 6.21 4.49
CA VAL A 149 13.90 7.12 3.51
C VAL A 149 14.80 8.30 3.17
N ASN A 150 15.43 8.93 4.16
CA ASN A 150 16.38 10.03 3.94
C ASN A 150 17.58 9.57 3.07
N SER A 151 18.07 8.35 3.28
CA SER A 151 19.17 7.81 2.47
C SER A 151 18.75 7.51 1.03
N GLN A 152 17.56 6.95 0.84
CA GLN A 152 17.05 6.59 -0.49
C GLN A 152 16.70 7.85 -1.29
N THR A 153 16.05 8.84 -0.67
CA THR A 153 15.72 10.13 -1.34
C THR A 153 16.98 10.92 -1.71
N ALA A 154 18.03 10.91 -0.88
CA ALA A 154 19.31 11.52 -1.25
C ALA A 154 19.96 10.85 -2.48
N ALA A 155 19.90 9.52 -2.55
CA ALA A 155 20.38 8.77 -3.69
C ALA A 155 19.51 8.96 -4.94
N LEU A 156 18.18 9.02 -4.79
CA LEU A 156 17.23 9.38 -5.84
C LEU A 156 17.61 10.72 -6.46
N LEU A 157 17.78 11.77 -5.64
CA LEU A 157 18.18 13.08 -6.14
C LEU A 157 19.48 13.02 -6.94
N THR A 158 20.49 12.36 -6.39
CA THR A 158 21.80 12.23 -7.05
C THR A 158 21.69 11.52 -8.40
N LYS A 159 20.96 10.41 -8.45
CA LYS A 159 20.82 9.63 -9.69
C LYS A 159 19.90 10.27 -10.72
N THR A 160 18.86 10.98 -10.28
CA THR A 160 18.04 11.81 -11.17
C THR A 160 18.87 12.96 -11.75
N GLU A 161 19.75 13.60 -10.98
CA GLU A 161 20.66 14.62 -11.53
C GLU A 161 21.59 14.05 -12.61
N GLU A 162 22.18 12.87 -12.40
CA GLU A 162 22.99 12.17 -13.40
C GLU A 162 22.18 11.85 -14.67
N PHE A 163 20.95 11.34 -14.51
CA PHE A 163 20.04 11.00 -15.60
C PHE A 163 19.64 12.23 -16.42
N VAL A 164 19.20 13.30 -15.75
CA VAL A 164 18.79 14.57 -16.37
C VAL A 164 19.93 15.20 -17.15
N VAL A 165 21.17 15.15 -16.64
CA VAL A 165 22.36 15.61 -17.39
C VAL A 165 22.55 14.81 -18.68
N ALA A 166 22.38 13.49 -18.65
CA ALA A 166 22.50 12.65 -19.85
C ALA A 166 21.39 12.95 -20.88
N VAL A 167 20.14 13.11 -20.42
CA VAL A 167 19.01 13.47 -21.28
C VAL A 167 19.25 14.81 -21.97
N LYS A 168 19.63 15.84 -21.20
CA LYS A 168 19.90 17.19 -21.73
C LYS A 168 21.09 17.27 -22.67
N ALA A 169 22.05 16.34 -22.53
CA ALA A 169 23.18 16.22 -23.44
C ALA A 169 22.83 15.48 -24.75
N GLY A 170 21.64 14.91 -24.87
CA GLY A 170 21.27 14.05 -26.01
C GLY A 170 21.97 12.69 -26.01
N ASP A 171 22.55 12.27 -24.87
CA ASP A 171 23.27 11.00 -24.76
C ASP A 171 22.29 9.86 -24.48
N VAL A 172 21.64 9.37 -25.54
CA VAL A 172 20.61 8.34 -25.47
C VAL A 172 21.12 7.06 -24.81
N ALA A 173 22.33 6.62 -25.14
CA ALA A 173 22.88 5.37 -24.60
C ALA A 173 23.10 5.47 -23.08
N LYS A 174 23.68 6.58 -22.62
CA LYS A 174 23.88 6.83 -21.19
C LYS A 174 22.57 7.04 -20.44
N ALA A 175 21.63 7.79 -21.03
CA ALA A 175 20.31 8.00 -20.43
C ALA A 175 19.56 6.68 -20.23
N LYS A 176 19.57 5.77 -21.22
CA LYS A 176 19.00 4.42 -21.08
C LYS A 176 19.64 3.60 -19.96
N ALA A 177 20.96 3.68 -19.81
CA ALA A 177 21.67 2.96 -18.75
C ALA A 177 21.36 3.51 -17.35
N LEU A 178 21.15 4.83 -17.23
CA LEU A 178 20.86 5.49 -15.95
C LEU A 178 19.39 5.40 -15.55
N TYR A 179 18.46 5.29 -16.50
CA TYR A 179 17.03 5.28 -16.26
C TYR A 179 16.58 4.30 -15.16
N PRO A 180 16.81 2.98 -15.26
CA PRO A 180 16.35 2.04 -14.22
C PRO A 180 17.13 2.20 -12.90
N VAL A 181 18.37 2.74 -12.96
CA VAL A 181 19.19 3.01 -11.78
C VAL A 181 18.67 4.20 -10.99
N ALA A 182 18.19 5.24 -11.67
CA ALA A 182 17.58 6.40 -11.02
C ALA A 182 16.25 6.03 -10.36
N ARG A 183 15.40 5.29 -11.08
CA ARG A 183 14.09 4.82 -10.59
C ARG A 183 14.16 3.92 -9.37
N THR A 184 15.19 3.07 -9.26
CA THR A 184 15.40 2.16 -8.11
C THR A 184 15.18 2.84 -6.75
N TYR A 185 15.56 4.11 -6.60
CA TYR A 185 15.46 4.81 -5.32
C TYR A 185 14.08 5.43 -5.06
N TRP A 186 13.32 5.71 -6.12
CA TRP A 186 11.91 6.09 -6.06
C TRP A 186 11.07 4.89 -5.62
N GLU A 187 11.23 3.77 -6.31
CA GLU A 187 10.54 2.50 -6.06
C GLU A 187 10.77 1.93 -4.65
N ARG A 188 11.95 2.20 -4.06
CA ARG A 188 12.27 1.81 -2.67
C ARG A 188 11.54 2.60 -1.60
N ILE A 189 11.10 3.82 -1.91
CA ILE A 189 10.38 4.69 -0.96
C ILE A 189 8.88 4.71 -1.23
N GLU A 190 8.38 4.02 -2.25
CA GLU A 190 6.96 3.87 -2.55
C GLU A 190 6.07 3.46 -1.38
N PRO A 191 6.50 2.63 -0.39
CA PRO A 191 5.70 2.38 0.81
C PRO A 191 5.24 3.65 1.54
N VAL A 192 5.92 4.77 1.31
CA VAL A 192 5.53 6.08 1.83
C VAL A 192 5.37 7.13 0.73
N ALA A 193 5.65 6.83 -0.55
CA ALA A 193 5.63 7.81 -1.63
C ALA A 193 4.22 8.34 -1.92
N GLU A 194 3.22 7.47 -1.84
CA GLU A 194 1.80 7.82 -1.98
C GLU A 194 1.32 8.81 -0.92
N SER A 195 2.03 8.90 0.23
CA SER A 195 1.77 9.93 1.24
C SER A 195 2.05 11.35 0.72
N PHE A 196 2.71 11.52 -0.42
CA PHE A 196 3.20 12.81 -0.90
C PHE A 196 2.31 13.49 -1.96
N GLY A 197 1.12 12.93 -2.23
CA GLY A 197 0.04 13.56 -2.98
C GLY A 197 0.31 13.69 -4.48
N ASP A 198 0.20 14.90 -5.02
CA ASP A 198 0.24 15.21 -6.46
C ASP A 198 1.61 15.04 -7.15
N LEU A 199 2.66 14.67 -6.40
CA LEU A 199 4.01 14.51 -6.94
C LEU A 199 4.23 13.14 -7.58
N ASP A 200 3.59 12.10 -7.05
CA ASP A 200 3.66 10.74 -7.59
C ASP A 200 3.33 10.70 -9.09
N PRO A 201 2.16 11.16 -9.56
CA PRO A 201 1.83 11.12 -10.98
C PRO A 201 2.68 12.07 -11.85
N LYS A 202 3.34 13.07 -11.28
CA LYS A 202 4.26 13.97 -12.02
C LYS A 202 5.63 13.34 -12.25
N ILE A 203 6.06 12.51 -11.30
CA ILE A 203 7.35 11.81 -11.32
C ILE A 203 7.22 10.49 -12.08
N ASP A 204 6.14 9.74 -11.83
CA ASP A 204 5.98 8.33 -12.21
C ASP A 204 4.63 8.00 -12.87
N GLY A 205 3.87 9.01 -13.30
CA GLY A 205 2.62 8.77 -14.01
C GLY A 205 2.83 8.07 -15.35
N ARG A 206 2.06 7.01 -15.61
CA ARG A 206 2.04 6.30 -16.90
C ARG A 206 0.97 6.87 -17.85
N GLU A 207 1.29 6.95 -19.15
CA GLU A 207 0.49 7.64 -20.17
C GLU A 207 -1.00 7.21 -20.18
N GLU A 208 -1.29 5.95 -19.90
CA GLU A 208 -2.63 5.38 -19.97
C GLU A 208 -3.49 5.55 -18.71
N VAL A 209 -2.88 5.94 -17.58
CA VAL A 209 -3.55 6.08 -16.28
C VAL A 209 -3.40 7.46 -15.63
N ILE A 210 -2.75 8.43 -16.29
CA ILE A 210 -2.75 9.82 -15.81
C ILE A 210 -4.18 10.37 -15.70
N GLU A 211 -4.44 11.15 -14.64
CA GLU A 211 -5.76 11.77 -14.43
C GLU A 211 -6.13 12.68 -15.62
N GLU A 212 -7.42 12.71 -15.96
CA GLU A 212 -7.91 13.55 -17.07
C GLU A 212 -7.51 15.02 -16.86
N GLY A 213 -6.81 15.57 -17.85
CA GLY A 213 -6.31 16.95 -17.82
C GLY A 213 -4.93 17.14 -17.20
N MET A 214 -4.28 16.09 -16.69
CA MET A 214 -2.87 16.15 -16.33
C MET A 214 -1.96 15.96 -17.55
N GLU A 215 -0.82 16.66 -17.54
CA GLU A 215 0.20 16.51 -18.56
C GLU A 215 1.03 15.25 -18.29
N PHE A 216 1.35 14.50 -19.35
CA PHE A 216 2.24 13.34 -19.25
C PHE A 216 3.69 13.81 -19.13
N THR A 217 4.27 13.70 -17.93
CA THR A 217 5.64 14.14 -17.58
C THR A 217 6.42 13.01 -16.91
N GLY A 218 7.55 13.33 -16.27
CA GLY A 218 8.25 12.39 -15.40
C GLY A 218 9.13 11.35 -16.11
N PHE A 219 9.44 10.27 -15.40
CA PHE A 219 10.28 9.18 -15.89
C PHE A 219 9.70 8.52 -17.13
N HIS A 220 8.46 8.02 -17.07
CA HIS A 220 7.84 7.29 -18.18
C HIS A 220 7.65 8.12 -19.45
N ARG A 221 7.48 9.45 -19.33
CA ARG A 221 7.46 10.32 -20.50
C ARG A 221 8.82 10.32 -21.21
N ILE A 222 9.92 10.36 -20.47
CA ILE A 222 11.28 10.32 -21.04
C ILE A 222 11.63 8.89 -21.51
N GLU A 223 11.17 7.86 -20.79
CA GLU A 223 11.26 6.44 -21.18
C GLU A 223 10.67 6.23 -22.58
N LYS A 224 9.47 6.75 -22.83
CA LYS A 224 8.80 6.67 -24.12
C LYS A 224 9.70 7.17 -25.25
N ASP A 225 10.26 8.37 -25.12
CA ASP A 225 11.08 8.96 -26.19
C ASP A 225 12.42 8.23 -26.35
N LEU A 226 13.05 7.82 -25.25
CA LEU A 226 14.29 7.02 -25.28
C LEU A 226 14.10 5.70 -26.04
N TRP A 227 13.01 4.94 -25.78
CA TRP A 227 12.85 3.59 -26.31
C TRP A 227 12.02 3.48 -27.59
N THR A 228 11.14 4.45 -27.90
CA THR A 228 10.33 4.38 -29.13
C THR A 228 11.00 5.06 -30.32
N SER A 229 11.40 6.33 -30.19
CA SER A 229 12.01 7.11 -31.27
C SER A 229 13.53 7.20 -31.15
N GLY A 230 14.05 7.18 -29.91
CA GLY A 230 15.42 7.54 -29.59
C GLY A 230 15.73 9.04 -29.74
N ASP A 231 14.73 9.87 -30.05
CA ASP A 231 14.88 11.32 -30.16
C ASP A 231 14.43 12.00 -28.87
N ILE A 232 15.41 12.39 -28.06
CA ILE A 232 15.23 13.13 -26.80
C ILE A 232 15.57 14.62 -26.94
N SER A 233 15.67 15.14 -28.17
CA SER A 233 16.08 16.54 -28.42
C SER A 233 15.12 17.57 -27.80
N LYS A 234 13.89 17.17 -27.48
CA LYS A 234 12.84 17.98 -26.85
C LYS A 234 12.61 17.68 -25.38
N ASP A 235 13.32 16.71 -24.81
CA ASP A 235 13.07 16.25 -23.43
C ASP A 235 13.75 17.13 -22.37
N GLY A 236 14.59 18.08 -22.76
CA GLY A 236 15.28 18.98 -21.82
C GLY A 236 14.35 19.63 -20.78
N PRO A 237 13.23 20.27 -21.18
CA PRO A 237 12.25 20.80 -20.23
C PRO A 237 11.57 19.75 -19.35
N ILE A 238 11.30 18.55 -19.87
CA ILE A 238 10.66 17.45 -19.12
C ILE A 238 11.63 16.93 -18.04
N ALA A 239 12.91 16.78 -18.41
CA ALA A 239 13.98 16.38 -17.50
C ALA A 239 14.23 17.44 -16.41
N ASP A 240 14.19 18.72 -16.75
CA ASP A 240 14.27 19.81 -15.78
C ASP A 240 13.10 19.80 -14.80
N GLN A 241 11.88 19.55 -15.29
CA GLN A 241 10.68 19.43 -14.45
C GLN A 241 10.75 18.22 -13.52
N LEU A 242 11.16 17.05 -14.04
CA LEU A 242 11.40 15.85 -13.22
C LEU A 242 12.37 16.13 -12.06
N LEU A 243 13.46 16.87 -12.30
CA LEU A 243 14.39 17.22 -11.22
C LEU A 243 13.76 18.17 -10.18
N VAL A 244 12.90 19.09 -10.60
CA VAL A 244 12.15 19.95 -9.68
C VAL A 244 11.22 19.12 -8.80
N ASP A 245 10.48 18.19 -9.39
CA ASP A 245 9.54 17.34 -8.66
C ASP A 245 10.27 16.37 -7.72
N VAL A 246 11.42 15.81 -8.15
CA VAL A 246 12.29 15.00 -7.27
C VAL A 246 12.86 15.84 -6.12
N LYS A 247 13.23 17.09 -6.32
CA LYS A 247 13.65 17.96 -5.20
C LYS A 247 12.49 18.22 -4.23
N ALA A 248 11.28 18.38 -4.75
CA ALA A 248 10.09 18.54 -3.93
C ALA A 248 9.77 17.28 -3.11
N ILE A 249 9.85 16.08 -3.72
CA ILE A 249 9.61 14.83 -2.98
C ILE A 249 10.65 14.60 -1.90
N VAL A 250 11.93 14.86 -2.18
CA VAL A 250 13.01 14.73 -1.19
C VAL A 250 12.75 15.63 0.01
N ALA A 251 12.33 16.88 -0.22
CA ALA A 251 12.00 17.80 0.85
C ALA A 251 10.78 17.33 1.67
N LYS A 252 9.71 16.88 1.01
CA LYS A 252 8.50 16.37 1.68
C LYS A 252 8.80 15.10 2.48
N ALA A 253 9.44 14.11 1.87
CA ALA A 253 9.78 12.83 2.49
C ALA A 253 10.69 12.99 3.71
N ASN A 254 11.64 13.92 3.68
CA ASN A 254 12.52 14.19 4.82
C ASN A 254 11.82 14.94 5.97
N ALA A 255 10.74 15.69 5.67
CA ALA A 255 9.95 16.41 6.66
C ALA A 255 8.81 15.56 7.26
N GLU A 256 8.54 14.42 6.64
CA GLU A 256 7.43 13.55 6.97
C GLU A 256 7.57 12.95 8.37
N LYS A 257 6.44 12.76 9.05
CA LYS A 257 6.37 12.07 10.34
C LYS A 257 5.61 10.78 10.15
N LEU A 258 6.38 9.73 9.91
CA LEU A 258 5.86 8.39 9.70
C LEU A 258 5.34 7.77 11.01
N THR A 259 4.25 7.02 10.89
CA THR A 259 3.67 6.22 11.97
C THR A 259 3.98 4.73 11.74
N PRO A 260 3.98 3.90 12.80
CA PRO A 260 4.22 2.46 12.64
C PRO A 260 3.20 1.78 11.72
N LEU A 261 1.95 2.22 11.74
CA LEU A 261 0.91 1.70 10.85
C LEU A 261 1.14 2.08 9.39
N GLN A 262 1.68 3.28 9.10
CA GLN A 262 2.07 3.64 7.72
C GLN A 262 3.18 2.71 7.19
N LEU A 263 4.19 2.39 7.99
CA LEU A 263 5.23 1.42 7.58
C LEU A 263 4.63 0.05 7.24
N ALA A 264 3.72 -0.44 8.10
CA ALA A 264 3.07 -1.74 7.90
C ALA A 264 2.15 -1.77 6.68
N ASN A 265 1.35 -0.71 6.49
CA ASN A 265 0.43 -0.58 5.36
C ASN A 265 1.18 -0.39 4.05
N GLY A 266 2.19 0.49 4.04
CA GLY A 266 3.02 0.74 2.86
C GLY A 266 3.76 -0.50 2.38
N ALA A 267 4.35 -1.28 3.31
CA ALA A 267 5.00 -2.54 2.96
C ALA A 267 4.04 -3.56 2.32
N LYS A 268 2.75 -3.47 2.66
CA LYS A 268 1.70 -4.31 2.10
C LYS A 268 1.22 -3.80 0.74
N ALA A 269 0.88 -2.52 0.62
CA ALA A 269 0.35 -1.90 -0.59
C ALA A 269 1.26 -2.18 -1.78
N LEU A 270 2.55 -1.92 -1.59
CA LEU A 270 3.60 -2.17 -2.57
C LEU A 270 3.64 -3.63 -3.09
N LEU A 271 3.38 -4.63 -2.24
CA LEU A 271 3.35 -6.01 -2.68
C LEU A 271 2.04 -6.37 -3.40
N ASP A 272 0.93 -5.74 -3.03
CA ASP A 272 -0.32 -5.89 -3.76
C ASP A 272 -0.14 -5.30 -5.17
N GLU A 273 0.52 -4.14 -5.31
CA GLU A 273 0.83 -3.49 -6.58
C GLU A 273 1.73 -4.35 -7.48
N VAL A 274 2.82 -4.90 -6.94
CA VAL A 274 3.69 -5.81 -7.69
C VAL A 274 2.91 -7.03 -8.15
N ALA A 275 2.03 -7.58 -7.31
CA ALA A 275 1.25 -8.78 -7.62
C ALA A 275 0.17 -8.57 -8.68
N SER A 276 -0.46 -7.38 -8.73
CA SER A 276 -1.62 -7.13 -9.59
C SER A 276 -1.25 -6.45 -10.90
N GLY A 277 -0.31 -5.52 -10.87
CA GLY A 277 0.09 -4.69 -11.99
C GLY A 277 1.49 -5.06 -12.46
N LYS A 278 2.51 -4.68 -11.67
CA LYS A 278 3.90 -4.62 -12.15
C LYS A 278 4.37 -5.98 -12.71
N ILE A 279 3.95 -7.13 -12.13
CA ILE A 279 4.26 -8.49 -12.66
C ILE A 279 3.91 -8.69 -14.14
N THR A 280 2.98 -7.93 -14.69
CA THR A 280 2.55 -8.01 -16.09
C THR A 280 3.44 -7.25 -17.07
N GLY A 281 4.39 -6.45 -16.58
CA GLY A 281 5.24 -5.58 -17.40
C GLY A 281 4.57 -4.27 -17.80
N GLU A 282 3.59 -3.83 -17.00
CA GLU A 282 2.81 -2.63 -17.30
C GLU A 282 3.46 -1.33 -16.84
N GLU A 283 4.47 -1.42 -15.99
CA GLU A 283 5.16 -0.26 -15.44
C GLU A 283 6.11 0.31 -16.49
N GLU A 284 7.02 -0.56 -16.96
CA GLU A 284 8.06 -0.22 -17.92
C GLU A 284 7.70 -0.69 -19.33
N ARG A 285 6.64 -0.09 -19.89
CA ARG A 285 6.06 -0.53 -21.16
C ARG A 285 6.99 -0.37 -22.37
N TYR A 286 7.97 0.52 -22.30
CA TYR A 286 8.87 0.79 -23.42
C TYR A 286 10.27 0.20 -23.17
N SER A 287 10.78 0.32 -21.95
CA SER A 287 12.11 -0.12 -21.56
C SER A 287 12.16 -1.59 -21.14
N HIS A 288 11.05 -2.10 -20.60
CA HIS A 288 10.90 -3.42 -19.99
C HIS A 288 11.86 -3.68 -18.82
N THR A 289 12.22 -2.64 -18.06
CA THR A 289 13.09 -2.74 -16.88
C THR A 289 12.35 -3.05 -15.58
N ASP A 290 11.14 -3.62 -15.63
CA ASP A 290 10.26 -3.82 -14.48
C ASP A 290 10.91 -4.63 -13.33
N LEU A 291 11.90 -5.49 -13.62
CA LEU A 291 12.61 -6.25 -12.57
C LEU A 291 13.50 -5.38 -11.68
N TRP A 292 13.93 -4.20 -12.13
CA TRP A 292 14.56 -3.22 -11.24
C TRP A 292 13.56 -2.71 -10.22
N ASP A 293 12.37 -2.34 -10.70
CA ASP A 293 11.28 -1.80 -9.88
C ASP A 293 10.79 -2.86 -8.89
N PHE A 294 10.54 -4.11 -9.33
CA PHE A 294 10.11 -5.18 -8.42
C PHE A 294 11.12 -5.42 -7.29
N ASN A 295 12.42 -5.42 -7.60
CA ASN A 295 13.43 -5.62 -6.58
C ASN A 295 13.49 -4.43 -5.62
N ALA A 296 13.43 -3.22 -6.16
CA ALA A 296 13.43 -1.99 -5.37
C ALA A 296 12.21 -1.95 -4.44
N ASN A 297 11.04 -2.34 -4.93
CA ASN A 297 9.84 -2.48 -4.14
C ASN A 297 10.03 -3.50 -3.02
N LEU A 298 10.47 -4.71 -3.35
CA LEU A 298 10.74 -5.76 -2.35
C LEU A 298 11.70 -5.29 -1.26
N GLU A 299 12.76 -4.57 -1.63
CA GLU A 299 13.73 -3.99 -0.71
C GLU A 299 13.09 -2.90 0.18
N GLY A 300 12.24 -2.04 -0.38
CA GLY A 300 11.47 -1.03 0.35
C GLY A 300 10.54 -1.64 1.40
N SER A 301 9.74 -2.63 1.01
CA SER A 301 8.88 -3.39 1.92
C SER A 301 9.70 -4.11 3.00
N LYS A 302 10.80 -4.77 2.62
CA LYS A 302 11.67 -5.47 3.56
C LYS A 302 12.31 -4.50 4.56
N ALA A 303 12.70 -3.30 4.15
CA ALA A 303 13.25 -2.27 5.04
C ALA A 303 12.22 -1.77 6.06
N ALA A 304 10.96 -1.59 5.65
CA ALA A 304 9.86 -1.22 6.56
C ALA A 304 9.60 -2.33 7.58
N ILE A 305 9.51 -3.59 7.15
CA ILE A 305 9.32 -4.75 8.03
C ILE A 305 10.52 -4.94 8.97
N ALA A 306 11.75 -4.79 8.47
CA ALA A 306 12.96 -4.87 9.27
C ALA A 306 12.99 -3.81 10.38
N SER A 307 12.50 -2.60 10.08
CA SER A 307 12.39 -1.53 11.09
C SER A 307 11.36 -1.86 12.17
N LEU A 308 10.24 -2.49 11.80
CA LEU A 308 9.20 -2.94 12.75
C LEU A 308 9.58 -4.22 13.52
N ARG A 309 10.59 -4.94 13.07
CA ARG A 309 10.96 -6.27 13.57
C ARG A 309 11.09 -6.35 15.10
N PRO A 310 11.74 -5.42 15.81
CA PRO A 310 11.88 -5.53 17.27
C PRO A 310 10.53 -5.57 18.01
N ALA A 311 9.52 -4.85 17.51
CA ALA A 311 8.16 -4.90 18.07
C ALA A 311 7.43 -6.18 17.63
N LEU A 312 7.61 -6.62 16.38
CA LEU A 312 7.01 -7.85 15.87
C LEU A 312 7.53 -9.09 16.61
N GLU A 313 8.83 -9.17 16.90
CA GLU A 313 9.42 -10.29 17.65
C GLU A 313 8.86 -10.41 19.07
N GLN A 314 8.57 -9.28 19.72
CA GLN A 314 7.96 -9.26 21.06
C GLN A 314 6.49 -9.70 21.03
N ARG A 315 5.78 -9.39 19.94
CA ARG A 315 4.31 -9.51 19.87
C ARG A 315 3.83 -10.75 19.10
N SER A 316 4.64 -11.26 18.17
CA SER A 316 4.32 -12.35 17.24
C SER A 316 5.59 -12.90 16.56
N PRO A 317 6.48 -13.60 17.29
CA PRO A 317 7.72 -14.15 16.73
C PRO A 317 7.47 -15.19 15.62
N GLU A 318 6.35 -15.90 15.66
CA GLU A 318 5.91 -16.82 14.60
C GLU A 318 5.64 -16.10 13.27
N LEU A 319 5.09 -14.87 13.33
CA LEU A 319 4.88 -14.06 12.15
C LEU A 319 6.22 -13.62 11.55
N VAL A 320 7.18 -13.23 12.39
CA VAL A 320 8.53 -12.86 11.94
C VAL A 320 9.21 -14.02 11.20
N ALA A 321 9.11 -15.24 11.73
CA ALA A 321 9.67 -16.42 11.06
C ALA A 321 9.00 -16.71 9.69
N GLN A 322 7.69 -16.48 9.58
CA GLN A 322 6.98 -16.58 8.29
C GLN A 322 7.44 -15.51 7.31
N LEU A 323 7.53 -14.26 7.75
CA LEU A 323 8.02 -13.14 6.93
C LEU A 323 9.43 -13.42 6.40
N ASP A 324 10.36 -13.87 7.25
CA ASP A 324 11.73 -14.19 6.84
C ASP A 324 11.78 -15.25 5.75
N LYS A 325 10.99 -16.32 5.92
CA LYS A 325 10.88 -17.40 4.95
C LYS A 325 10.34 -16.89 3.61
N GLU A 326 9.25 -16.13 3.64
CA GLU A 326 8.60 -15.71 2.40
C GLU A 326 9.37 -14.59 1.68
N PHE A 327 10.01 -13.65 2.40
CA PHE A 327 10.94 -12.70 1.78
C PHE A 327 12.10 -13.43 1.09
N ALA A 328 12.71 -14.42 1.76
CA ALA A 328 13.79 -15.20 1.17
C ALA A 328 13.34 -16.00 -0.07
N ASN A 329 12.09 -16.48 -0.09
CA ASN A 329 11.51 -17.15 -1.26
C ASN A 329 11.39 -16.19 -2.45
N VAL A 330 10.86 -14.98 -2.24
CA VAL A 330 10.74 -13.97 -3.30
C VAL A 330 12.12 -13.54 -3.80
N GLU A 331 13.06 -13.26 -2.88
CA GLU A 331 14.44 -12.90 -3.24
C GLU A 331 15.14 -14.00 -4.05
N THR A 332 14.90 -15.27 -3.70
CA THR A 332 15.45 -16.42 -4.44
C THR A 332 14.83 -16.55 -5.82
N ALA A 333 13.51 -16.40 -5.95
CA ALA A 333 12.81 -16.45 -7.23
C ALA A 333 13.28 -15.31 -8.15
N LEU A 334 13.28 -14.08 -7.63
CA LEU A 334 13.73 -12.90 -8.36
C LEU A 334 15.20 -13.02 -8.77
N GLY A 335 16.07 -13.46 -7.87
CA GLY A 335 17.51 -13.62 -8.09
C GLY A 335 17.90 -14.49 -9.29
N LYS A 336 17.04 -15.42 -9.73
CA LYS A 336 17.23 -16.22 -10.96
C LYS A 336 17.27 -15.37 -12.24
N HIS A 337 16.77 -14.15 -12.17
CA HIS A 337 16.67 -13.22 -13.29
C HIS A 337 17.71 -12.10 -13.25
N ARG A 338 18.73 -12.20 -12.37
CA ARG A 338 19.90 -11.32 -12.42
C ARG A 338 20.64 -11.46 -13.75
N ASP A 339 21.18 -10.35 -14.23
CA ASP A 339 22.07 -10.28 -15.39
C ASP A 339 23.21 -9.27 -15.11
N GLY A 340 24.39 -9.80 -14.79
CA GLY A 340 25.50 -8.99 -14.24
C GLY A 340 25.07 -8.24 -12.97
N ASP A 341 25.32 -6.94 -12.95
CA ASP A 341 24.92 -6.05 -11.84
C ASP A 341 23.44 -5.60 -11.93
N GLY A 342 22.74 -5.98 -13.00
CA GLY A 342 21.35 -5.61 -13.28
C GLY A 342 20.40 -6.81 -13.29
N TRP A 343 19.37 -6.71 -14.13
CA TRP A 343 18.31 -7.70 -14.30
C TRP A 343 18.05 -7.98 -15.77
N LYS A 344 17.45 -9.14 -16.04
CA LYS A 344 16.82 -9.39 -17.34
C LYS A 344 15.66 -8.41 -17.55
N LEU A 345 15.41 -8.07 -18.81
CA LEU A 345 14.19 -7.35 -19.18
C LEU A 345 12.96 -8.23 -18.95
N HIS A 346 11.82 -7.64 -18.61
CA HIS A 346 10.56 -8.35 -18.38
C HIS A 346 10.19 -9.25 -19.56
N THR A 347 10.36 -8.74 -20.80
CA THR A 347 10.07 -9.48 -22.03
C THR A 347 10.94 -10.72 -22.26
N ALA A 348 12.03 -10.88 -21.50
CA ALA A 348 12.88 -12.08 -21.53
C ALA A 348 12.41 -13.18 -20.56
N LEU A 349 11.43 -12.91 -19.69
CA LEU A 349 10.88 -13.89 -18.76
C LEU A 349 9.84 -14.77 -19.44
N SER A 350 9.90 -16.07 -19.16
CA SER A 350 8.87 -17.00 -19.60
C SER A 350 7.60 -16.86 -18.76
N LYS A 351 6.48 -17.39 -19.27
CA LYS A 351 5.23 -17.49 -18.49
C LYS A 351 5.42 -18.30 -17.20
N ALA A 352 6.33 -19.26 -17.19
CA ALA A 352 6.63 -20.06 -16.00
C ALA A 352 7.39 -19.22 -14.96
N ASP A 353 8.34 -18.39 -15.41
CA ASP A 353 9.09 -17.47 -14.55
C ASP A 353 8.15 -16.44 -13.91
N LEU A 354 7.30 -15.79 -14.71
CA LEU A 354 6.31 -14.82 -14.23
C LEU A 354 5.33 -15.46 -13.23
N LYS A 355 4.93 -16.71 -13.49
CA LYS A 355 4.08 -17.46 -12.56
C LYS A 355 4.81 -17.76 -11.25
N GLU A 356 6.08 -18.17 -11.29
CA GLU A 356 6.87 -18.43 -10.08
C GLU A 356 7.01 -17.17 -9.23
N LEU A 357 7.35 -16.04 -9.85
CA LEU A 357 7.43 -14.75 -9.16
C LEU A 357 6.07 -14.38 -8.53
N SER A 358 4.98 -14.45 -9.32
CA SER A 358 3.63 -14.17 -8.82
C SER A 358 3.24 -15.07 -7.64
N ASP A 359 3.50 -16.37 -7.73
CA ASP A 359 3.19 -17.32 -6.65
C ASP A 359 3.98 -16.98 -5.37
N SER A 360 5.26 -16.60 -5.50
CA SER A 360 6.10 -16.21 -4.35
C SER A 360 5.63 -14.91 -3.69
N ILE A 361 5.23 -13.90 -4.47
CA ILE A 361 4.71 -12.63 -3.94
C ILE A 361 3.37 -12.88 -3.24
N ASN A 362 2.49 -13.68 -3.83
CA ASN A 362 1.22 -14.07 -3.20
C ASN A 362 1.42 -14.80 -1.88
N ALA A 363 2.46 -15.65 -1.78
CA ALA A 363 2.80 -16.33 -0.53
C ALA A 363 3.28 -15.34 0.56
N LEU A 364 4.01 -14.29 0.18
CA LEU A 364 4.47 -13.23 1.07
C LEU A 364 3.34 -12.25 1.49
N ALA A 365 2.36 -12.03 0.62
CA ALA A 365 1.26 -11.08 0.88
C ALA A 365 0.42 -11.46 2.12
N GLU A 366 0.23 -12.77 2.37
CA GLU A 366 -0.56 -13.25 3.51
C GLU A 366 0.06 -12.87 4.88
N PRO A 367 1.32 -13.22 5.19
CA PRO A 367 1.92 -12.83 6.46
C PRO A 367 2.06 -11.31 6.58
N ILE A 368 2.44 -10.60 5.50
CA ILE A 368 2.55 -9.13 5.56
C ILE A 368 1.23 -8.45 5.90
N SER A 369 0.10 -8.98 5.41
CA SER A 369 -1.23 -8.42 5.75
C SER A 369 -1.55 -8.41 7.25
N LYS A 370 -0.87 -9.26 8.05
CA LYS A 370 -1.07 -9.36 9.50
C LYS A 370 -0.25 -8.35 10.30
N VAL A 371 0.78 -7.76 9.70
CA VAL A 371 1.74 -6.87 10.38
C VAL A 371 1.03 -5.69 11.03
N ALA A 372 0.14 -5.00 10.30
CA ALA A 372 -0.61 -3.86 10.83
C ALA A 372 -1.44 -4.22 12.07
N ALA A 373 -2.03 -5.42 12.09
CA ALA A 373 -2.80 -5.89 13.25
C ALA A 373 -1.92 -6.18 14.47
N VAL A 374 -0.69 -6.64 14.27
CA VAL A 374 0.28 -6.86 15.36
C VAL A 374 0.85 -5.53 15.86
N VAL A 375 1.14 -4.59 14.96
CA VAL A 375 1.62 -3.24 15.28
C VAL A 375 0.57 -2.41 16.03
N ALA A 376 -0.72 -2.62 15.74
CA ALA A 376 -1.81 -1.91 16.42
C ALA A 376 -2.05 -2.34 17.88
N ARG A 377 -1.46 -3.44 18.35
CA ARG A 377 -1.68 -3.97 19.71
C ARG A 377 -1.14 -3.08 20.82
#